data_AF-A0A9E7VCT1-F1
#
_entry.id   AF-A0A9E7VCT1-F1
#
_cell.length_a   1.000
_cell.length_b   1.000
_cell.length_c   1.000
_cell.angle_alpha   90.00
_cell.angle_beta   90.00
_cell.angle_gamma   90.00
#
_symmetry.space_group_name_H-M   'P 1'
#
loop_
_entity.id
_entity.type
_entity.pdbx_description
1 polymer ?
#
loop_
_entity_poly.entity_id
_entity_poly.type
_entity_poly.pdbx_seq_one_letter_code
_entity_poly.pdbx_strand_id
1 'polypeptide(L)'
;MGPPIKVLFAVSLAVLLVQCGARKNANVKDIEVSSTDKTWADSVKDGVQDVVPIPTDEKRSVALQGLDSSIDDIVVGTEQHLEIETEYVKKIRGSIARASEVEKVKKMVKRFLQVNRRDIGQTRNSVRDIICNKYQNFKRLTTLVKPSDPDIIEPCFNNKLEPTTTRLNKIIADPQRNYRRIRRDQKALMKQSEGLYTLEQWKGFYENKVKTESVATYKNELNAIKEASLKALKTLYNAYIVWDKLDVDMKDGLKYPSDVDGKVELVQAAINTGTEFGCEAMLEALKEADRAEKRKRAAARKEAATAAQRAPGQAEIDD
;
A
#
# COMPACT_ATOMS: atom_id res chain seq x y z
N MET A 1 14.73 40.28 -4.01
CA MET A 1 13.99 39.19 -4.68
C MET A 1 14.90 37.98 -4.83
N GLY A 2 14.41 36.78 -4.45
CA GLY A 2 14.96 35.41 -4.67
C GLY A 2 16.33 35.09 -4.07
N PRO A 3 16.47 34.22 -3.04
CA PRO A 3 16.17 32.78 -3.18
C PRO A 3 15.86 32.01 -1.85
N PRO A 4 14.59 31.72 -1.52
CA PRO A 4 14.26 30.62 -0.59
C PRO A 4 13.45 29.49 -1.25
N ILE A 5 12.92 29.72 -2.45
CA ILE A 5 12.08 28.76 -3.18
C ILE A 5 12.94 27.65 -3.84
N LYS A 6 14.18 27.96 -4.21
CA LYS A 6 15.10 26.98 -4.83
C LYS A 6 15.54 25.87 -3.87
N VAL A 7 15.67 26.15 -2.57
CA VAL A 7 16.03 25.14 -1.56
C VAL A 7 14.84 24.23 -1.21
N LEU A 8 13.62 24.77 -1.23
CA LEU A 8 12.39 23.99 -1.05
C LEU A 8 12.11 23.04 -2.23
N PHE A 9 12.44 23.47 -3.46
CA PHE A 9 12.44 22.57 -4.61
C PHE A 9 13.55 21.53 -4.53
N ALA A 10 14.78 21.91 -4.14
CA ALA A 10 15.90 20.97 -4.07
C ALA A 10 15.71 19.84 -3.04
N VAL A 11 15.09 20.11 -1.88
CA VAL A 11 14.85 19.06 -0.87
C VAL A 11 13.67 18.16 -1.26
N SER A 12 12.63 18.72 -1.88
CA SER A 12 11.49 17.94 -2.39
C SER A 12 11.87 17.12 -3.62
N LEU A 13 12.72 17.69 -4.49
CA LEU A 13 13.31 17.03 -5.65
C LEU A 13 14.35 15.99 -5.23
N ALA A 14 15.11 16.19 -4.15
CA ALA A 14 16.04 15.18 -3.64
C ALA A 14 15.30 13.96 -3.05
N VAL A 15 14.16 14.15 -2.38
CA VAL A 15 13.31 13.04 -1.94
C VAL A 15 12.69 12.33 -3.15
N LEU A 16 12.24 13.07 -4.17
CA LEU A 16 11.77 12.51 -5.45
C LEU A 16 12.88 11.82 -6.26
N LEU A 17 14.12 12.33 -6.25
CA LEU A 17 15.26 11.79 -6.98
C LEU A 17 15.93 10.63 -6.25
N VAL A 18 15.80 10.51 -4.93
CA VAL A 18 16.19 9.29 -4.20
C VAL A 18 15.12 8.20 -4.42
N GLN A 19 13.83 8.57 -4.44
CA GLN A 19 12.74 7.65 -4.80
C GLN A 19 12.72 7.25 -6.28
N CYS A 20 13.20 8.11 -7.20
CA CYS A 20 13.35 7.78 -8.62
C CYS A 20 14.76 7.28 -8.99
N GLY A 21 15.78 7.58 -8.19
CA GLY A 21 17.19 7.21 -8.43
C GLY A 21 17.49 5.78 -8.03
N ALA A 22 16.83 5.26 -6.99
CA ALA A 22 16.80 3.82 -6.70
C ALA A 22 16.16 2.98 -7.83
N ARG A 23 15.41 3.63 -8.75
CA ARG A 23 14.85 2.99 -9.96
C ARG A 23 15.69 3.17 -11.23
N LYS A 24 16.78 3.95 -11.23
CA LYS A 24 17.41 4.45 -12.48
C LYS A 24 18.81 3.95 -12.84
N ASN A 25 19.39 3.02 -12.09
CA ASN A 25 20.63 2.35 -12.50
C ASN A 25 20.41 0.92 -13.05
N ALA A 26 19.22 0.63 -13.56
CA ALA A 26 19.04 -0.43 -14.56
C ALA A 26 19.12 0.23 -15.94
N ASN A 27 20.06 -0.23 -16.75
CA ASN A 27 20.34 0.27 -18.09
C ASN A 27 19.11 0.08 -18.99
N VAL A 28 18.29 1.12 -19.14
CA VAL A 28 17.06 1.09 -19.94
C VAL A 28 17.40 1.36 -21.40
N LYS A 29 17.71 0.28 -22.13
CA LYS A 29 17.50 0.24 -23.59
C LYS A 29 16.62 -0.91 -24.08
N ASP A 30 16.21 -1.84 -23.21
CA ASP A 30 15.27 -2.92 -23.54
C ASP A 30 14.19 -3.12 -22.46
N ILE A 31 13.57 -2.03 -21.97
CA ILE A 31 12.36 -2.15 -21.13
C ILE A 31 11.17 -1.72 -21.99
N GLU A 32 10.65 -2.67 -22.76
CA GLU A 32 9.23 -2.72 -23.07
C GLU A 32 8.44 -2.51 -21.78
N VAL A 33 7.29 -1.84 -21.89
CA VAL A 33 6.34 -1.62 -20.80
C VAL A 33 5.88 -2.98 -20.26
N SER A 34 6.66 -3.58 -19.36
CA SER A 34 6.40 -4.87 -18.73
C SER A 34 5.41 -4.67 -17.59
N SER A 35 4.17 -4.40 -17.99
CA SER A 35 2.95 -4.72 -17.24
C SER A 35 2.68 -6.22 -17.34
N THR A 36 3.68 -7.06 -17.10
CA THR A 36 3.56 -8.51 -17.19
C THR A 36 3.97 -9.18 -15.90
N ASP A 37 3.26 -8.85 -14.81
CA ASP A 37 2.80 -9.92 -13.91
C ASP A 37 1.68 -10.67 -14.66
N LYS A 38 2.07 -11.46 -15.66
CA LYS A 38 1.13 -12.38 -16.32
C LYS A 38 0.89 -13.50 -15.33
N THR A 39 -0.22 -13.41 -14.59
CA THR A 39 -0.71 -14.57 -13.87
C THR A 39 -1.26 -15.57 -14.88
N TRP A 40 -1.20 -16.86 -14.57
CA TRP A 40 -1.78 -17.88 -15.44
C TRP A 40 -3.27 -17.63 -15.76
N ALA A 41 -3.99 -16.97 -14.84
CA ALA A 41 -5.38 -16.55 -15.01
C ALA A 41 -5.59 -15.53 -16.15
N ASP A 42 -4.57 -14.74 -16.50
CA ASP A 42 -4.67 -13.75 -17.60
C ASP A 42 -4.54 -14.40 -19.00
N SER A 43 -4.29 -15.71 -19.06
CA SER A 43 -4.19 -16.50 -20.30
C SER A 43 -5.50 -17.17 -20.70
N VAL A 44 -6.54 -17.07 -19.86
CA VAL A 44 -7.85 -17.67 -20.14
C VAL A 44 -8.71 -16.63 -20.85
N LYS A 45 -8.99 -16.87 -22.14
CA LYS A 45 -9.95 -16.04 -22.90
C LYS A 45 -11.34 -16.23 -22.30
N ASP A 46 -12.04 -15.12 -22.07
CA ASP A 46 -13.45 -15.14 -21.68
C ASP A 46 -14.26 -15.98 -22.69
N GLY A 47 -14.87 -17.07 -22.22
CA GLY A 47 -15.86 -17.84 -22.99
C GLY A 47 -15.59 -19.33 -23.24
N VAL A 48 -14.54 -19.94 -22.68
CA VAL A 48 -14.36 -21.40 -22.77
C VAL A 48 -14.64 -22.05 -21.42
N GLN A 49 -15.87 -22.52 -21.23
CA GLN A 49 -16.15 -23.65 -20.34
C GLN A 49 -15.56 -24.88 -21.02
N ASP A 50 -14.34 -25.24 -20.63
CA ASP A 50 -13.89 -26.61 -20.40
C ASP A 50 -12.35 -26.66 -20.39
N VAL A 51 -11.83 -27.22 -19.31
CA VAL A 51 -10.41 -27.50 -19.03
C VAL A 51 -9.54 -26.25 -18.84
N VAL A 52 -9.60 -25.71 -17.62
CA VAL A 52 -8.54 -24.84 -17.09
C VAL A 52 -7.32 -25.74 -16.82
N PRO A 53 -6.21 -25.61 -17.57
CA PRO A 53 -5.10 -26.57 -17.48
C PRO A 53 -4.44 -26.49 -16.11
N ILE A 54 -4.39 -27.61 -15.38
CA ILE A 54 -3.75 -27.72 -14.06
C ILE A 54 -2.42 -26.95 -14.07
N PRO A 55 -2.21 -25.96 -13.17
CA PRO A 55 -1.01 -25.15 -13.20
C PRO A 55 0.20 -26.08 -13.01
N THR A 56 1.19 -25.98 -13.89
CA THR A 56 2.46 -26.70 -13.78
C THR A 56 3.18 -26.31 -12.49
N ASP A 57 4.04 -27.19 -11.96
CA ASP A 57 4.81 -26.93 -10.72
C ASP A 57 5.57 -25.59 -10.78
N GLU A 58 6.07 -25.22 -11.96
CA GLU A 58 6.70 -23.90 -12.23
C GLU A 58 5.76 -22.72 -11.96
N LYS A 59 4.48 -22.81 -12.34
CA LYS A 59 3.50 -21.72 -12.13
C LYS A 59 3.03 -21.63 -10.69
N ARG A 60 2.98 -22.76 -9.97
CA ARG A 60 2.66 -22.81 -8.54
C ARG A 60 3.79 -22.20 -7.70
N SER A 61 5.04 -22.43 -8.11
CA SER A 61 6.23 -21.79 -7.54
C SER A 61 6.20 -20.26 -7.71
N VAL A 62 5.70 -19.72 -8.83
CA VAL A 62 5.64 -18.27 -9.08
C VAL A 62 4.69 -17.54 -8.12
N ALA A 63 3.54 -18.14 -7.76
CA ALA A 63 2.59 -17.52 -6.83
C ALA A 63 3.18 -17.42 -5.40
N LEU A 64 3.80 -18.50 -4.93
CA LEU A 64 4.50 -18.53 -3.63
C LEU A 64 5.70 -17.60 -3.61
N GLN A 65 6.54 -17.59 -4.66
CA GLN A 65 7.65 -16.64 -4.81
C GLN A 65 7.17 -15.19 -4.79
N GLY A 66 6.05 -14.90 -5.47
CA GLY A 66 5.47 -13.56 -5.47
C GLY A 66 4.97 -13.11 -4.08
N LEU A 67 4.55 -14.04 -3.23
CA LEU A 67 4.18 -13.77 -1.84
C LEU A 67 5.41 -13.58 -0.96
N ASP A 68 6.44 -14.43 -1.11
CA ASP A 68 7.71 -14.29 -0.41
C ASP A 68 8.41 -12.96 -0.73
N SER A 69 8.47 -12.59 -2.01
CA SER A 69 8.99 -11.29 -2.43
C SER A 69 8.20 -10.14 -1.82
N SER A 70 6.86 -10.25 -1.70
CA SER A 70 6.05 -9.21 -1.05
C SER A 70 6.28 -9.14 0.47
N ILE A 71 6.58 -10.27 1.11
CA ILE A 71 6.99 -10.32 2.53
C ILE A 71 8.31 -9.57 2.70
N ASP A 72 9.31 -9.88 1.87
CA ASP A 72 10.63 -9.26 1.91
C ASP A 72 10.56 -7.75 1.62
N ASP A 73 9.80 -7.35 0.59
CA ASP A 73 9.58 -5.94 0.24
C ASP A 73 8.99 -5.13 1.41
N ILE A 74 8.05 -5.71 2.17
CA ILE A 74 7.44 -5.06 3.33
C ILE A 74 8.44 -4.96 4.49
N VAL A 75 9.24 -6.01 4.73
CA VAL A 75 10.27 -6.01 5.78
C VAL A 75 11.31 -4.94 5.47
N VAL A 76 11.93 -5.01 4.30
CA VAL A 76 12.97 -4.10 3.84
C VAL A 76 12.44 -2.67 3.75
N GLY A 77 11.24 -2.48 3.17
CA GLY A 77 10.62 -1.16 3.07
C GLY A 77 10.36 -0.52 4.43
N THR A 78 9.89 -1.31 5.41
CA THR A 78 9.68 -0.80 6.79
C THR A 78 11.00 -0.38 7.43
N GLU A 79 12.06 -1.16 7.27
CA GLU A 79 13.39 -0.85 7.81
C GLU A 79 13.97 0.42 7.17
N GLN A 80 13.83 0.58 5.86
CA GLN A 80 14.22 1.81 5.16
C GLN A 80 13.45 3.03 5.67
N HIS A 81 12.14 2.92 5.90
CA HIS A 81 11.35 4.00 6.47
C HIS A 81 11.85 4.41 7.87
N LEU A 82 12.22 3.44 8.71
CA LEU A 82 12.79 3.69 10.05
C LEU A 82 14.17 4.36 9.99
N GLU A 83 15.00 3.99 9.02
CA GLU A 83 16.30 4.63 8.79
C GLU A 83 16.14 6.08 8.30
N ILE A 84 15.26 6.29 7.32
CA ILE A 84 14.93 7.62 6.79
C ILE A 84 14.40 8.52 7.91
N GLU A 85 13.56 8.00 8.80
CA GLU A 85 13.04 8.74 9.95
C GLU A 85 14.16 9.15 10.90
N THR A 86 15.11 8.25 11.19
CA THR A 86 16.25 8.52 12.06
C THR A 86 17.09 9.68 11.52
N GLU A 87 17.42 9.65 10.22
CA GLU A 87 18.15 10.74 9.57
C GLU A 87 17.34 12.04 9.50
N TYR A 88 16.03 11.95 9.27
CA TYR A 88 15.15 13.11 9.28
C TYR A 88 15.07 13.77 10.66
N VAL A 89 14.97 12.99 11.74
CA VAL A 89 14.99 13.46 13.13
C VAL A 89 16.30 14.18 13.43
N LYS A 90 17.44 13.61 13.04
CA LYS A 90 18.77 14.23 13.19
C LYS A 90 18.85 15.58 12.48
N LYS A 91 18.34 15.66 11.25
CA LYS A 91 18.28 16.90 10.46
C LYS A 91 17.38 17.97 11.11
N ILE A 92 16.19 17.59 11.57
CA ILE A 92 15.26 18.51 12.23
C ILE A 92 15.85 19.02 13.55
N ARG A 93 16.44 18.13 14.36
CA ARG A 93 17.15 18.49 15.59
C ARG A 93 18.24 19.53 15.34
N GLY A 94 19.12 19.30 14.37
CA GLY A 94 20.15 20.28 14.00
C GLY A 94 19.58 21.61 13.52
N SER A 95 18.46 21.58 12.80
CA SER A 95 17.78 22.78 12.31
C SER A 95 17.10 23.57 13.44
N ILE A 96 16.50 22.88 14.40
CA ILE A 96 15.89 23.49 15.60
C ILE A 96 16.97 24.08 16.50
N ALA A 97 18.10 23.40 16.70
CA ALA A 97 19.22 23.93 17.48
C ALA A 97 19.72 25.27 16.92
N ARG A 98 19.86 25.38 15.59
CA ARG A 98 20.30 26.60 14.88
C ARG A 98 19.23 27.67 14.71
N ALA A 99 17.97 27.37 15.02
CA ALA A 99 16.90 28.35 14.85
C ALA A 99 17.09 29.54 15.81
N SER A 100 16.90 30.74 15.27
CA SER A 100 16.99 32.03 15.99
C SER A 100 15.62 32.59 16.40
N GLU A 101 14.52 32.00 15.92
CA GLU A 101 13.16 32.54 16.10
C GLU A 101 12.19 31.44 16.52
N VAL A 102 11.28 31.78 17.44
CA VAL A 102 10.22 30.90 17.92
C VAL A 102 9.35 30.39 16.78
N GLU A 103 8.93 31.27 15.86
CA GLU A 103 8.08 30.89 14.74
C GLU A 103 8.75 29.91 13.78
N LYS A 104 10.08 29.95 13.64
CA LYS A 104 10.82 28.96 12.85
C LYS A 104 10.75 27.58 13.51
N VAL A 105 10.95 27.51 14.83
CA VAL A 105 10.85 26.24 15.59
C VAL A 105 9.43 25.68 15.53
N LYS A 106 8.41 26.51 15.78
CA LYS A 106 6.99 26.11 15.66
C LYS A 106 6.66 25.52 14.30
N LYS A 107 7.09 26.17 13.22
CA LYS A 107 6.89 25.68 11.85
C LYS A 107 7.58 24.34 11.61
N MET A 108 8.82 24.17 12.09
CA MET A 108 9.55 22.90 11.96
C MET A 108 8.88 21.76 12.74
N VAL A 109 8.46 22.01 13.99
CA VAL A 109 7.72 21.04 14.81
C VAL A 109 6.43 20.60 14.11
N LYS A 110 5.62 21.56 13.63
CA LYS A 110 4.38 21.24 12.89
C LYS A 110 4.65 20.43 11.63
N ARG A 111 5.69 20.77 10.87
CA ARG A 111 6.09 20.04 9.65
C ARG A 111 6.57 18.63 9.98
N PHE A 112 7.39 18.46 11.01
CA PHE A 112 7.86 17.16 11.47
C PHE A 112 6.69 16.20 11.76
N LEU A 113 5.72 16.65 12.58
CA LEU A 113 4.51 15.87 12.86
C LEU A 113 3.69 15.54 11.61
N GLN A 114 3.54 16.50 10.68
CA GLN A 114 2.81 16.29 9.43
C GLN A 114 3.49 15.29 8.51
N VAL A 115 4.83 15.32 8.40
CA VAL A 115 5.61 14.39 7.58
C VAL A 115 5.46 12.97 8.12
N ASN A 116 5.70 12.75 9.41
CA ASN A 116 5.54 11.41 10.02
C ASN A 116 4.12 10.87 9.79
N ARG A 117 3.08 11.68 9.97
CA ARG A 117 1.68 11.26 9.73
C ARG A 117 1.42 10.91 8.26
N ARG A 118 1.94 11.72 7.33
CA ARG A 118 1.76 11.48 5.90
C ARG A 118 2.42 10.17 5.48
N ASP A 119 3.65 9.97 5.93
CA ASP A 119 4.44 8.79 5.59
C ASP A 119 3.78 7.49 6.10
N ILE A 120 3.35 7.45 7.38
CA ILE A 120 2.54 6.33 7.93
C ILE A 120 1.32 6.04 7.05
N GLY A 121 0.62 7.08 6.59
CA GLY A 121 -0.55 6.94 5.72
C GLY A 121 -0.20 6.37 4.34
N GLN A 122 0.93 6.79 3.76
CA GLN A 122 1.40 6.30 2.46
C GLN A 122 1.85 4.83 2.56
N THR A 123 2.65 4.48 3.57
CA THR A 123 3.09 3.09 3.80
C THR A 123 1.89 2.17 3.99
N ARG A 124 0.91 2.56 4.81
CA ARG A 124 -0.33 1.79 5.01
C ARG A 124 -1.06 1.50 3.69
N ASN A 125 -1.26 2.52 2.86
CA ASN A 125 -1.98 2.35 1.59
C ASN A 125 -1.18 1.46 0.63
N SER A 126 0.12 1.70 0.50
CA SER A 126 1.00 0.90 -0.36
C SER A 126 0.95 -0.59 0.01
N VAL A 127 1.01 -0.88 1.32
CA VAL A 127 0.98 -2.27 1.79
C VAL A 127 -0.40 -2.90 1.62
N ARG A 128 -1.47 -2.13 1.84
CA ARG A 128 -2.84 -2.58 1.55
C ARG A 128 -3.00 -2.95 0.08
N ASP A 129 -2.46 -2.14 -0.84
CA ASP A 129 -2.52 -2.42 -2.28
C ASP A 129 -1.81 -3.74 -2.62
N ILE A 130 -0.62 -3.98 -2.06
CA ILE A 130 0.11 -5.26 -2.21
C ILE A 130 -0.75 -6.44 -1.76
N ILE A 131 -1.27 -6.40 -0.52
CA ILE A 131 -2.08 -7.49 0.05
C ILE A 131 -3.32 -7.73 -0.79
N CYS A 132 -4.02 -6.66 -1.17
CA CYS A 132 -5.24 -6.79 -1.95
C CYS A 132 -4.98 -7.34 -3.35
N ASN A 133 -3.86 -7.00 -4.00
CA ASN A 133 -3.49 -7.61 -5.27
C ASN A 133 -3.24 -9.12 -5.12
N LYS A 134 -2.50 -9.55 -4.09
CA LYS A 134 -2.26 -10.97 -3.82
C LYS A 134 -3.54 -11.72 -3.45
N TYR A 135 -4.42 -11.11 -2.67
CA TYR A 135 -5.75 -11.65 -2.36
C TYR A 135 -6.61 -11.79 -3.62
N GLN A 136 -6.64 -10.80 -4.54
CA GLN A 136 -7.42 -10.92 -5.77
C GLN A 136 -6.94 -12.10 -6.64
N ASN A 137 -5.63 -12.33 -6.69
CA ASN A 137 -5.07 -13.50 -7.38
C ASN A 137 -5.53 -14.81 -6.72
N PHE A 138 -5.49 -14.88 -5.38
CA PHE A 138 -5.96 -16.05 -4.64
C PHE A 138 -7.46 -16.26 -4.85
N LYS A 139 -8.28 -15.21 -4.75
CA LYS A 139 -9.73 -15.28 -4.99
C LYS A 139 -10.05 -15.78 -6.40
N ARG A 140 -9.32 -15.32 -7.42
CA ARG A 140 -9.47 -15.83 -8.79
C ARG A 140 -9.14 -17.32 -8.87
N LEU A 141 -8.03 -17.75 -8.25
CA LEU A 141 -7.65 -19.16 -8.18
C LEU A 141 -8.79 -19.99 -7.55
N THR A 142 -9.26 -19.59 -6.37
CA THR A 142 -10.25 -20.37 -5.63
C THR A 142 -11.64 -20.38 -6.28
N THR A 143 -11.94 -19.38 -7.11
CA THR A 143 -13.22 -19.30 -7.84
C THR A 143 -13.21 -20.13 -9.13
N LEU A 144 -12.06 -20.25 -9.79
CA LEU A 144 -11.96 -20.79 -11.16
C LEU A 144 -11.35 -22.19 -11.24
N VAL A 145 -10.57 -22.59 -10.24
CA VAL A 145 -9.73 -23.80 -10.30
C VAL A 145 -10.05 -24.70 -9.12
N LYS A 146 -10.36 -25.97 -9.35
CA LYS A 146 -10.57 -26.94 -8.25
C LYS A 146 -9.28 -27.13 -7.45
N PRO A 147 -9.34 -27.29 -6.12
CA PRO A 147 -8.20 -27.67 -5.31
C PRO A 147 -7.50 -28.92 -5.84
N SER A 148 -6.18 -28.98 -5.73
CA SER A 148 -5.41 -30.18 -6.06
C SER A 148 -5.54 -31.27 -4.99
N ASP A 149 -5.87 -30.88 -3.75
CA ASP A 149 -6.19 -31.82 -2.68
C ASP A 149 -7.67 -32.25 -2.78
N PRO A 150 -7.97 -33.53 -3.07
CA PRO A 150 -9.34 -34.00 -3.25
C PRO A 150 -10.19 -33.86 -1.99
N ASP A 151 -9.59 -33.93 -0.80
CA ASP A 151 -10.29 -33.89 0.48
C ASP A 151 -11.03 -32.57 0.71
N ILE A 152 -10.54 -31.48 0.11
CA ILE A 152 -11.07 -30.14 0.31
C ILE A 152 -11.90 -29.63 -0.87
N ILE A 153 -12.07 -30.40 -1.95
CA ILE A 153 -12.86 -29.98 -3.12
C ILE A 153 -14.31 -29.71 -2.73
N GLU A 154 -14.94 -30.66 -2.04
CA GLU A 154 -16.33 -30.52 -1.62
C GLU A 154 -16.54 -29.34 -0.64
N PRO A 155 -15.82 -29.25 0.49
CA PRO A 155 -16.03 -28.16 1.45
C PRO A 155 -15.57 -26.81 0.93
N CYS A 156 -14.49 -26.72 0.12
CA CYS A 156 -13.95 -25.43 -0.31
C CYS A 156 -14.50 -24.91 -1.64
N PHE A 157 -14.62 -25.78 -2.64
CA PHE A 157 -14.93 -25.38 -4.02
C PHE A 157 -16.40 -25.56 -4.38
N ASN A 158 -16.97 -26.74 -4.10
CA ASN A 158 -18.37 -27.02 -4.43
C ASN A 158 -19.33 -26.24 -3.53
N ASN A 159 -19.05 -26.24 -2.22
CA ASN A 159 -19.88 -25.53 -1.23
C ASN A 159 -19.58 -24.04 -1.15
N LYS A 160 -18.60 -23.54 -1.92
CA LYS A 160 -18.15 -22.14 -1.99
C LYS A 160 -18.00 -21.50 -0.63
N LEU A 161 -16.80 -21.54 -0.08
CA LEU A 161 -16.49 -20.82 1.15
C LEU A 161 -16.80 -19.33 1.00
N GLU A 162 -17.71 -18.84 1.84
CA GLU A 162 -17.99 -17.43 1.95
C GLU A 162 -17.15 -16.80 3.06
N PRO A 163 -16.78 -15.51 2.94
CA PRO A 163 -16.14 -14.82 4.04
C PRO A 163 -17.03 -14.86 5.29
N THR A 164 -16.47 -15.32 6.40
CA THR A 164 -17.15 -15.24 7.70
C THR A 164 -17.19 -13.79 8.18
N THR A 165 -18.06 -13.48 9.16
CA THR A 165 -18.11 -12.17 9.82
C THR A 165 -16.87 -11.92 10.66
N THR A 166 -15.77 -11.53 10.01
CA THR A 166 -14.50 -11.25 10.67
C THR A 166 -14.39 -9.76 11.04
N ARG A 167 -13.77 -9.46 12.19
CA ARG A 167 -13.50 -8.08 12.59
C ARG A 167 -12.46 -7.48 11.65
N LEU A 168 -12.85 -6.47 10.87
CA LEU A 168 -11.94 -5.69 10.02
C LEU A 168 -10.65 -5.35 10.77
N ASN A 169 -9.51 -5.60 10.13
CA ASN A 169 -8.23 -5.13 10.63
C ASN A 169 -8.17 -3.62 10.47
N LYS A 170 -8.66 -2.91 11.50
CA LYS A 170 -8.83 -1.46 11.49
C LYS A 170 -7.51 -0.71 11.27
N ILE A 171 -6.36 -1.33 11.51
CA ILE A 171 -5.04 -0.72 11.27
C ILE A 171 -4.84 -0.46 9.78
N ILE A 172 -5.31 -1.36 8.92
CA ILE A 172 -5.07 -1.30 7.46
C ILE A 172 -6.35 -0.99 6.68
N ALA A 173 -7.50 -1.55 7.09
CA ALA A 173 -8.78 -1.40 6.41
C ALA A 173 -9.45 -0.02 6.57
N ASP A 174 -9.16 0.70 7.66
CA ASP A 174 -9.71 2.04 7.93
C ASP A 174 -8.61 3.11 8.06
N PRO A 175 -7.98 3.52 6.93
CA PRO A 175 -6.94 4.55 6.94
C PRO A 175 -7.43 5.88 7.52
N GLN A 176 -8.71 6.22 7.33
CA GLN A 176 -9.26 7.49 7.79
C GLN A 176 -9.36 7.54 9.32
N ARG A 177 -9.82 6.47 9.98
CA ARG A 177 -9.90 6.42 11.43
C ARG A 177 -8.53 6.52 12.09
N ASN A 178 -7.53 5.81 11.58
CA ASN A 178 -6.16 5.92 12.12
C ASN A 178 -5.56 7.29 11.86
N TYR A 179 -5.76 7.85 10.67
CA TYR A 179 -5.34 9.22 10.38
C TYR A 179 -5.98 10.22 11.35
N ARG A 180 -7.28 10.07 11.66
CA ARG A 180 -7.98 10.88 12.67
C ARG A 180 -7.45 10.64 14.09
N ARG A 181 -7.05 9.41 14.46
CA ARG A 181 -6.37 9.12 15.74
C ARG A 181 -5.05 9.88 15.83
N ILE A 182 -4.12 9.60 14.91
CA ILE A 182 -2.79 10.22 14.91
C ILE A 182 -2.90 11.76 14.88
N ARG A 183 -3.82 12.31 14.08
CA ARG A 183 -4.06 13.76 14.06
C ARG A 183 -4.56 14.31 15.40
N ARG A 184 -5.42 13.57 16.11
CA ARG A 184 -5.89 13.96 17.46
C ARG A 184 -4.76 13.93 18.47
N ASP A 185 -3.93 12.88 18.43
CA ASP A 185 -2.79 12.73 19.34
C ASP A 185 -1.77 13.85 19.11
N GLN A 186 -1.45 14.14 17.84
CA GLN A 186 -0.61 15.27 17.46
C GLN A 186 -1.20 16.62 17.89
N LYS A 187 -2.53 16.80 17.78
CA LYS A 187 -3.18 18.02 18.26
C LYS A 187 -3.10 18.12 19.78
N ALA A 188 -3.28 17.03 20.50
CA ALA A 188 -3.16 16.98 21.96
C ALA A 188 -1.73 17.30 22.41
N LEU A 189 -0.72 16.74 21.75
CA LEU A 189 0.68 17.10 21.96
C LEU A 189 0.91 18.59 21.74
N MET A 190 0.41 19.15 20.62
CA MET A 190 0.56 20.58 20.34
C MET A 190 -0.18 21.49 21.32
N LYS A 191 -1.28 21.07 21.94
CA LYS A 191 -1.96 21.87 22.99
C LYS A 191 -1.06 22.14 24.19
N GLN A 192 -0.16 21.21 24.51
CA GLN A 192 0.77 21.38 25.62
C GLN A 192 1.81 22.49 25.38
N SER A 193 1.88 23.01 24.15
CA SER A 193 2.73 24.14 23.81
C SER A 193 2.09 25.52 24.03
N GLU A 194 0.82 25.58 24.46
CA GLU A 194 0.06 26.84 24.60
C GLU A 194 0.67 27.82 25.63
N GLY A 195 1.48 27.34 26.57
CA GLY A 195 2.22 28.18 27.54
C GLY A 195 3.69 28.46 27.19
N LEU A 196 4.14 28.14 25.97
CA LEU A 196 5.55 28.34 25.56
C LEU A 196 5.71 29.64 24.75
N TYR A 197 6.47 30.59 25.30
CA TYR A 197 6.67 31.92 24.73
C TYR A 197 8.10 32.17 24.26
N THR A 198 9.10 31.51 24.84
CA THR A 198 10.52 31.75 24.53
C THR A 198 11.11 30.73 23.55
N LEU A 199 12.27 31.07 22.98
CA LEU A 199 12.99 30.19 22.08
C LEU A 199 13.51 28.94 22.79
N GLU A 200 14.10 29.06 24.00
CA GLU A 200 14.55 27.88 24.76
C GLU A 200 13.38 26.97 25.12
N GLN A 201 12.23 27.52 25.51
CA GLN A 201 11.03 26.76 25.83
C GLN A 201 10.57 25.91 24.64
N TRP A 202 10.55 26.49 23.43
CA TRP A 202 10.18 25.77 22.22
C TRP A 202 11.21 24.72 21.79
N LYS A 203 12.51 25.01 21.93
CA LYS A 203 13.58 24.03 21.67
C LYS A 203 13.51 22.86 22.66
N GLY A 204 13.33 23.15 23.95
CA GLY A 204 13.17 22.15 25.01
C GLY A 204 11.93 21.29 24.81
N PHE A 205 10.79 21.89 24.42
CA PHE A 205 9.57 21.14 24.09
C PHE A 205 9.78 20.16 22.93
N TYR A 206 10.52 20.57 21.89
CA TYR A 206 10.87 19.66 20.82
C TYR A 206 11.75 18.50 21.30
N GLU A 207 12.85 18.80 21.99
CA GLU A 207 13.85 17.80 22.39
C GLU A 207 13.31 16.79 23.40
N ASN A 208 12.55 17.27 24.39
CA ASN A 208 12.11 16.46 25.52
C ASN A 208 10.80 15.72 25.24
N LYS A 209 9.99 16.23 24.30
CA LYS A 209 8.62 15.73 24.12
C LYS A 209 8.28 15.38 22.68
N VAL A 210 8.26 16.37 21.79
CA VAL A 210 7.80 16.15 20.40
C VAL A 210 8.61 15.07 19.71
N LYS A 211 9.95 15.14 19.83
CA LYS A 211 10.85 14.16 19.24
C LYS A 211 10.51 12.75 19.74
N THR A 212 10.50 12.55 21.04
CA THR A 212 10.29 11.24 21.67
C THR A 212 8.92 10.65 21.33
N GLU A 213 7.84 11.43 21.54
CA GLU A 213 6.48 10.94 21.32
C GLU A 213 6.16 10.70 19.83
N SER A 214 6.65 11.57 18.94
CA SER A 214 6.45 11.41 17.49
C SER A 214 7.22 10.21 16.94
N VAL A 215 8.46 10.00 17.40
CA VAL A 215 9.27 8.83 17.01
C VAL A 215 8.63 7.55 17.51
N ALA A 216 8.22 7.50 18.79
CA ALA A 216 7.53 6.34 19.34
C ALA A 216 6.23 6.03 18.58
N THR A 217 5.42 7.05 18.30
CA THR A 217 4.20 6.89 17.50
C THR A 217 4.53 6.34 16.11
N TYR A 218 5.52 6.91 15.43
CA TYR A 218 5.91 6.50 14.08
C TYR A 218 6.35 5.03 14.03
N LYS A 219 7.25 4.63 14.93
CA LYS A 219 7.74 3.25 15.04
C LYS A 219 6.61 2.27 15.34
N ASN A 220 5.76 2.59 16.31
CA ASN A 220 4.64 1.72 16.68
C ASN A 220 3.66 1.53 15.52
N GLU A 221 3.36 2.59 14.77
CA GLU A 221 2.45 2.50 13.62
C GLU A 221 3.05 1.68 12.47
N LEU A 222 4.33 1.89 12.16
CA LEU A 222 5.01 1.10 11.12
C LEU A 222 5.14 -0.36 11.48
N ASN A 223 5.51 -0.68 12.72
CA ASN A 223 5.58 -2.06 13.20
C ASN A 223 4.21 -2.73 13.16
N ALA A 224 3.15 -2.04 13.60
CA ALA A 224 1.80 -2.57 13.54
C ALA A 224 1.30 -2.79 12.10
N ILE A 225 1.70 -1.94 11.15
CA ILE A 225 1.46 -2.16 9.72
C ILE A 225 2.22 -3.42 9.28
N LYS A 226 3.54 -3.49 9.50
CA LYS A 226 4.39 -4.63 9.15
C LYS A 226 3.81 -5.95 9.68
N GLU A 227 3.52 -6.04 10.98
CA GLU A 227 2.99 -7.26 11.62
C GLU A 227 1.66 -7.71 11.00
N ALA A 228 0.71 -6.79 10.85
CA ALA A 228 -0.59 -7.09 10.27
C ALA A 228 -0.45 -7.59 8.82
N SER A 229 0.46 -6.99 8.07
CA SER A 229 0.69 -7.31 6.66
C SER A 229 1.43 -8.62 6.45
N LEU A 230 2.44 -8.90 7.28
CA LEU A 230 3.13 -10.17 7.28
C LEU A 230 2.17 -11.31 7.62
N LYS A 231 1.31 -11.12 8.62
CA LYS A 231 0.27 -12.10 8.97
C LYS A 231 -0.62 -12.39 7.75
N ALA A 232 -1.12 -11.37 7.08
CA ALA A 232 -1.98 -11.54 5.90
C ALA A 232 -1.30 -12.29 4.74
N LEU A 233 -0.07 -11.90 4.40
CA LEU A 233 0.66 -12.54 3.30
C LEU A 233 1.03 -13.99 3.61
N LYS A 234 1.40 -14.30 4.85
CA LYS A 234 1.68 -15.67 5.30
C LYS A 234 0.43 -16.53 5.34
N THR A 235 -0.72 -15.98 5.76
CA THR A 235 -2.01 -16.66 5.66
C THR A 235 -2.34 -17.02 4.21
N LEU A 236 -2.17 -16.07 3.27
CA LEU A 236 -2.33 -16.33 1.84
C LEU A 236 -1.38 -17.42 1.36
N TYR A 237 -0.09 -17.35 1.75
CA TYR A 237 0.93 -18.33 1.39
C TYR A 237 0.55 -19.75 1.81
N ASN A 238 0.19 -19.93 3.08
CA ASN A 238 -0.18 -21.23 3.61
C ASN A 238 -1.47 -21.78 2.95
N ALA A 239 -2.41 -20.90 2.59
CA ALA A 239 -3.60 -21.30 1.86
C ALA A 239 -3.30 -21.74 0.42
N TYR A 240 -2.33 -21.13 -0.27
CA TYR A 240 -1.85 -21.62 -1.58
C TYR A 240 -1.26 -23.02 -1.47
N ILE A 241 -0.46 -23.29 -0.42
CA ILE A 241 0.11 -24.61 -0.17
C ILE A 241 -0.99 -25.66 -0.04
N VAL A 242 -2.01 -25.39 0.76
CA VAL A 242 -3.15 -26.29 0.96
C VAL A 242 -3.97 -26.45 -0.32
N TRP A 243 -4.27 -25.35 -1.01
CA TRP A 243 -5.09 -25.37 -2.22
C TRP A 243 -4.45 -26.21 -3.32
N ASP A 244 -3.14 -26.06 -3.51
CA ASP A 244 -2.39 -26.74 -4.56
C ASP A 244 -1.69 -28.03 -4.09
N LYS A 245 -1.87 -28.43 -2.82
CA LYS A 245 -1.24 -29.62 -2.21
C LYS A 245 0.28 -29.66 -2.43
N LEU A 246 0.94 -28.55 -2.13
CA LEU A 246 2.37 -28.37 -2.39
C LEU A 246 3.21 -29.00 -1.27
N ASP A 247 4.29 -29.67 -1.67
CA ASP A 247 5.30 -30.22 -0.75
C ASP A 247 6.37 -29.16 -0.43
N VAL A 248 5.97 -28.14 0.31
CA VAL A 248 6.82 -27.04 0.76
C VAL A 248 6.45 -26.62 2.19
N ASP A 249 7.42 -26.03 2.89
CA ASP A 249 7.22 -25.59 4.26
C ASP A 249 6.20 -24.45 4.38
N MET A 250 5.29 -24.58 5.35
CA MET A 250 4.38 -23.50 5.71
C MET A 250 5.11 -22.42 6.52
N LYS A 251 4.63 -21.18 6.39
CA LYS A 251 5.12 -20.03 7.18
C LYS A 251 4.62 -20.10 8.62
N ASP A 252 5.31 -19.35 9.48
CA ASP A 252 5.06 -19.25 10.94
C ASP A 252 5.24 -20.56 11.72
N GLY A 253 6.04 -21.49 11.20
CA GLY A 253 6.34 -22.76 11.87
C GLY A 253 5.13 -23.69 11.96
N LEU A 254 4.10 -23.44 11.17
CA LEU A 254 2.95 -24.32 11.05
C LEU A 254 3.36 -25.62 10.35
N LYS A 255 2.76 -26.73 10.77
CA LYS A 255 2.86 -28.01 10.07
C LYS A 255 1.70 -28.13 9.10
N TYR A 256 1.91 -28.84 8.00
CA TYR A 256 0.83 -29.18 7.08
C TYR A 256 -0.28 -29.95 7.83
N PRO A 257 -1.54 -29.49 7.83
CA PRO A 257 -2.62 -30.18 8.55
C PRO A 257 -2.91 -31.56 7.97
N SER A 258 -3.04 -32.55 8.86
CA SER A 258 -3.39 -33.92 8.48
C SER A 258 -4.88 -34.14 8.25
N ASP A 259 -5.73 -33.31 8.86
CA ASP A 259 -7.19 -33.40 8.81
C ASP A 259 -7.80 -32.38 7.85
N VAL A 260 -9.04 -32.64 7.41
CA VAL A 260 -9.77 -31.80 6.45
C VAL A 260 -10.10 -30.44 7.05
N ASP A 261 -10.52 -30.41 8.31
CA ASP A 261 -10.97 -29.18 8.97
C ASP A 261 -9.83 -28.15 9.06
N GLY A 262 -8.64 -28.56 9.48
CA GLY A 262 -7.46 -27.69 9.52
C GLY A 262 -7.04 -27.15 8.15
N LYS A 263 -7.21 -27.94 7.08
CA LYS A 263 -6.98 -27.47 5.70
C LYS A 263 -8.02 -26.41 5.30
N VAL A 264 -9.31 -26.66 5.57
CA VAL A 264 -10.41 -25.75 5.28
C VAL A 264 -10.25 -24.43 6.04
N GLU A 265 -9.83 -24.48 7.31
CA GLU A 265 -9.60 -23.29 8.13
C GLU A 265 -8.53 -22.36 7.54
N LEU A 266 -7.43 -22.91 7.01
CA LEU A 266 -6.38 -22.12 6.37
C LEU A 266 -6.88 -21.41 5.11
N VAL A 267 -7.65 -22.11 4.27
CA VAL A 267 -8.28 -21.54 3.07
C VAL A 267 -9.30 -20.46 3.46
N GLN A 268 -10.15 -20.73 4.46
CA GLN A 268 -11.14 -19.78 4.96
C GLN A 268 -10.46 -18.52 5.55
N ALA A 269 -9.35 -18.66 6.26
CA ALA A 269 -8.57 -17.53 6.77
C ALA A 269 -8.02 -16.64 5.65
N ALA A 270 -7.58 -17.24 4.54
CA ALA A 270 -7.14 -16.50 3.36
C ALA A 270 -8.31 -15.77 2.66
N ILE A 271 -9.50 -16.37 2.61
CA ILE A 271 -10.71 -15.70 2.10
C ILE A 271 -11.09 -14.51 2.99
N ASN A 272 -11.05 -14.71 4.31
CA ASN A 272 -11.32 -13.65 5.30
C ASN A 272 -10.29 -12.52 5.24
N THR A 273 -9.06 -12.76 4.76
CA THR A 273 -8.06 -11.70 4.59
C THR A 273 -8.55 -10.58 3.67
N GLY A 274 -9.29 -10.92 2.61
CA GLY A 274 -9.84 -9.91 1.70
C GLY A 274 -10.87 -8.99 2.35
N THR A 275 -11.75 -9.55 3.18
CA THR A 275 -12.72 -8.76 3.94
C THR A 275 -12.01 -7.96 5.02
N GLU A 276 -11.15 -8.58 5.82
CA GLU A 276 -10.39 -7.94 6.91
C GLU A 276 -9.66 -6.68 6.48
N PHE A 277 -9.12 -6.65 5.25
CA PHE A 277 -8.34 -5.55 4.69
C PHE A 277 -9.17 -4.60 3.80
N GLY A 278 -10.45 -4.89 3.59
CA GLY A 278 -11.36 -4.07 2.77
C GLY A 278 -10.98 -4.07 1.29
N CYS A 279 -10.47 -5.19 0.76
CA CYS A 279 -9.99 -5.29 -0.61
C CYS A 279 -11.11 -5.19 -1.65
N GLU A 280 -12.31 -5.68 -1.33
CA GLU A 280 -13.47 -5.58 -2.22
C GLU A 280 -14.00 -4.16 -2.32
N ALA A 281 -14.10 -3.46 -1.18
CA ALA A 281 -14.45 -2.04 -1.14
C ALA A 281 -13.41 -1.18 -1.88
N MET A 282 -12.13 -1.56 -1.82
CA MET A 282 -11.07 -0.90 -2.58
C MET A 282 -11.26 -1.06 -4.09
N LEU A 283 -11.55 -2.29 -4.54
CA LEU A 283 -11.74 -2.59 -5.95
C LEU A 283 -12.95 -1.85 -6.53
N GLU A 284 -14.06 -1.78 -5.79
CA GLU A 284 -15.24 -1.04 -6.23
C GLU A 284 -14.98 0.46 -6.29
N ALA A 285 -14.25 1.01 -5.31
CA ALA A 285 -13.84 2.42 -5.34
C ALA A 285 -12.94 2.75 -6.55
N LEU A 286 -12.01 1.85 -6.92
CA LEU A 286 -11.17 2.00 -8.10
C LEU A 286 -11.98 1.95 -9.39
N LYS A 287 -12.93 1.02 -9.50
CA LYS A 287 -13.84 0.94 -10.65
C LYS A 287 -14.69 2.20 -10.79
N GLU A 288 -15.22 2.72 -9.69
CA GLU A 288 -16.01 3.95 -9.74
C GLU A 288 -15.16 5.18 -10.10
N ALA A 289 -13.91 5.24 -9.63
CA ALA A 289 -12.96 6.27 -10.02
C ALA A 289 -12.65 6.24 -11.54
N ASP A 290 -12.41 5.05 -12.10
CA ASP A 290 -12.20 4.88 -13.56
C ASP A 290 -13.45 5.26 -14.37
N ARG A 291 -14.64 4.85 -13.92
CA ARG A 291 -15.91 5.27 -14.54
C ARG A 291 -16.05 6.80 -14.51
N ALA A 292 -15.73 7.44 -13.39
CA ALA A 292 -15.78 8.90 -13.25
C ALA A 292 -14.77 9.61 -14.16
N GLU A 293 -13.56 9.08 -14.29
CA GLU A 293 -12.55 9.64 -15.20
C GLU A 293 -12.96 9.48 -16.67
N LYS A 294 -13.47 8.31 -17.07
CA LYS A 294 -14.01 8.10 -18.42
C LYS A 294 -15.14 9.09 -18.74
N ARG A 295 -16.04 9.35 -17.79
CA ARG A 295 -17.10 10.37 -17.93
C ARG A 295 -16.51 11.77 -18.12
N LYS A 296 -15.49 12.16 -17.34
CA LYS A 296 -14.80 13.47 -17.50
C LYS A 296 -14.13 13.60 -18.86
N ARG A 297 -13.41 12.57 -19.32
CA ARG A 297 -12.76 12.56 -20.64
C ARG A 297 -13.80 12.65 -21.77
N ALA A 298 -14.93 11.96 -21.63
CA ALA A 298 -16.02 12.03 -22.60
C ALA A 298 -16.66 13.44 -22.65
N ALA A 299 -16.88 14.07 -21.49
CA ALA A 299 -17.38 15.44 -21.41
C ALA A 299 -16.40 16.44 -22.05
N ALA A 300 -15.11 16.36 -21.73
CA ALA A 300 -14.08 17.22 -22.32
C ALA A 300 -13.97 17.04 -23.85
N ARG A 301 -14.10 15.81 -24.36
CA ARG A 301 -14.16 15.55 -25.82
C ARG A 301 -15.40 16.17 -26.46
N LYS A 302 -16.55 16.10 -25.80
CA LYS A 302 -17.80 16.70 -26.29
C LYS A 302 -17.72 18.23 -26.33
N GLU A 303 -17.14 18.84 -25.29
CA GLU A 303 -16.87 20.28 -25.23
C GLU A 303 -15.89 20.72 -26.32
N ALA A 304 -14.79 19.99 -26.52
CA ALA A 304 -13.83 20.27 -27.59
C ALA A 304 -14.45 20.14 -28.99
N ALA A 305 -15.29 19.13 -29.22
CA ALA A 305 -16.00 18.96 -30.50
C ALA A 305 -17.01 20.09 -30.75
N THR A 306 -17.72 20.53 -29.70
CA THR A 306 -18.66 21.65 -29.79
C THR A 306 -17.93 22.98 -30.01
N ALA A 307 -16.75 23.16 -29.43
CA ALA A 307 -15.90 24.32 -29.66
C ALA A 307 -15.36 24.35 -31.10
N ALA A 308 -14.94 23.21 -31.65
CA ALA A 308 -14.48 23.08 -33.03
C ALA A 308 -15.59 23.37 -34.05
N GLN A 309 -16.83 22.94 -33.78
CA GLN A 309 -18.00 23.25 -34.62
C GLN A 309 -18.44 24.73 -34.54
N ARG A 310 -18.05 25.45 -33.49
CA ARG A 310 -18.36 26.87 -33.29
C ARG A 310 -17.27 27.82 -33.78
N ALA A 311 -16.13 27.31 -34.25
CA ALA A 311 -15.12 28.11 -34.90
C ALA A 311 -15.57 28.39 -36.36
N PRO A 312 -15.97 29.62 -36.72
CA PRO A 312 -16.26 29.94 -38.12
C PRO A 312 -14.98 29.77 -38.95
N GLY A 313 -15.14 29.22 -40.16
CA GLY A 313 -14.03 28.96 -41.07
C GLY A 313 -13.23 30.23 -41.36
N GLN A 314 -11.95 30.23 -40.99
CA GLN A 314 -10.96 31.01 -41.70
C GLN A 314 -10.54 30.22 -42.93
N ALA A 315 -11.33 30.37 -43.99
CA ALA A 315 -10.94 30.04 -45.35
C ALA A 315 -11.28 31.26 -46.20
N GLU A 316 -10.38 32.24 -46.18
CA GLU A 316 -10.13 33.21 -47.24
C GLU A 316 -8.80 33.88 -46.90
N ILE A 317 -7.73 33.38 -47.52
CA ILE A 317 -6.50 34.14 -47.74
C ILE A 317 -6.58 34.54 -49.21
N ASP A 318 -6.61 35.84 -49.42
CA ASP A 318 -6.66 36.54 -50.70
C ASP A 318 -5.52 36.11 -51.64
N ASP A 319 -5.83 36.00 -52.95
CA ASP A 319 -4.89 36.22 -54.06
C ASP A 319 -4.93 37.70 -54.48
#